data_AF-A0A0G1CV48-F1
#
_entry.id   AF-A0A0G1CV48-F1
#
_cell.length_a   1.000
_cell.length_b   1.000
_cell.length_c   1.000
_cell.angle_alpha   90.00
_cell.angle_beta   90.00
_cell.angle_gamma   90.00
#
_symmetry.space_group_name_H-M   'P 1'
#
loop_
_entity.id
_entity.type
_entity.pdbx_description
1 polymer ?
#
loop_
_entity_poly.entity_id
_entity_poly.type
_entity_poly.pdbx_seq_one_letter_code
_entity_poly.pdbx_strand_id
1 'polypeptide(L)'
;MRHTKYCFLDKASNTVHVGDFIAYGSLLGRCAALKFGKVIKIEKVSPDWDKSKEEWHIRVIGVEDWQPGWRPDYLEKSKPGTLMYPDRILLANDFIPEKYKEVLEC
;
A
#
# COMPACT_ATOMS: atom_id res chain seq x y z
N MET A 1 21.94 5.36 -12.11
CA MET A 1 21.46 6.10 -10.93
C MET A 1 21.44 5.14 -9.75
N ARG A 2 22.04 5.48 -8.61
CA ARG A 2 21.95 4.65 -7.40
C ARG A 2 20.51 4.71 -6.92
N HIS A 3 19.76 3.61 -7.03
CA HIS A 3 18.47 3.48 -6.38
C HIS A 3 18.71 3.42 -4.87
N THR A 4 18.69 4.57 -4.20
CA THR A 4 18.63 4.59 -2.73
C THR A 4 17.36 3.84 -2.35
N LYS A 5 17.51 2.65 -1.76
CA LYS A 5 16.37 1.87 -1.25
C LYS A 5 15.88 2.57 0.00
N TYR A 6 14.91 3.47 -0.17
CA TYR A 6 14.23 4.06 0.96
C TYR A 6 13.43 3.00 1.73
N CYS A 7 13.34 3.18 3.04
CA CYS A 7 12.45 2.44 3.93
C CYS A 7 11.57 3.44 4.68
N PHE A 8 10.42 2.98 5.15
CA PHE A 8 9.42 3.79 5.84
C PHE A 8 8.99 3.10 7.14
N LEU A 9 8.71 3.84 8.21
CA LEU A 9 8.21 3.26 9.46
C LEU A 9 6.68 3.28 9.46
N ASP A 10 6.06 2.10 9.59
CA ASP A 10 4.61 1.98 9.71
C ASP A 10 4.07 2.58 11.03
N LYS A 11 2.74 2.53 11.22
CA LYS A 11 2.09 3.06 12.43
C LYS A 11 2.53 2.37 13.72
N ALA A 12 3.02 1.14 13.64
CA ALA A 12 3.51 0.34 14.75
C ALA A 12 5.06 0.38 14.88
N SER A 13 5.73 1.28 14.16
CA SER A 13 7.19 1.45 14.13
C SER A 13 7.96 0.28 13.50
N ASN A 14 7.30 -0.56 12.70
CA ASN A 14 7.97 -1.57 11.88
C ASN A 14 8.56 -0.93 10.63
N THR A 15 9.69 -1.44 10.17
CA THR A 15 10.30 -0.98 8.92
C THR A 15 9.65 -1.66 7.72
N VAL A 16 9.17 -0.85 6.78
CA VAL A 16 8.55 -1.26 5.52
C VAL A 16 9.54 -1.02 4.36
N HIS A 17 9.67 -2.03 3.52
CA HIS A 17 10.49 -2.09 2.34
C HIS A 17 9.65 -2.32 1.07
N VAL A 18 10.27 -2.06 -0.09
CA VAL A 18 9.70 -2.47 -1.37
C VAL A 18 9.62 -4.00 -1.42
N GLY A 19 8.45 -4.52 -1.79
CA GLY A 19 8.14 -5.94 -1.80
C GLY A 19 7.32 -6.40 -0.60
N ASP A 20 7.28 -5.62 0.49
CA ASP A 20 6.49 -5.97 1.67
C ASP A 20 4.99 -5.87 1.42
N PHE A 21 4.25 -6.69 2.15
CA PHE A 21 2.80 -6.62 2.25
C PHE A 21 2.40 -5.67 3.37
N ILE A 22 1.34 -4.90 3.12
CA ILE A 22 0.81 -3.95 4.08
C ILE A 22 -0.72 -4.03 4.15
N ALA A 23 -1.27 -3.69 5.32
CA ALA A 23 -2.65 -3.31 5.48
C ALA A 23 -2.73 -1.76 5.46
N TYR A 24 -3.64 -1.20 4.67
CA TYR A 24 -3.75 0.25 4.49
C TYR A 24 -5.19 0.70 4.25
N GLY A 25 -5.47 1.96 4.60
CA GLY A 25 -6.75 2.60 4.25
C GLY A 25 -6.77 3.04 2.79
N SER A 26 -7.71 2.50 2.01
CA SER A 26 -7.99 2.94 0.64
C SER A 26 -9.09 4.01 0.63
N LEU A 27 -8.89 5.07 -0.16
CA LEU A 27 -9.88 6.12 -0.31
C LEU A 27 -11.02 5.67 -1.23
N LEU A 28 -12.07 5.08 -0.67
CA LEU A 28 -13.29 4.69 -1.39
C LEU A 28 -14.47 5.55 -0.93
N GLY A 29 -14.62 6.75 -1.49
CA GLY A 29 -15.76 7.62 -1.21
C GLY A 29 -15.77 8.16 0.24
N ARG A 30 -16.85 7.91 1.00
CA ARG A 30 -17.07 8.47 2.35
C ARG A 30 -16.43 7.67 3.49
N CYS A 31 -15.94 6.46 3.21
CA CYS A 31 -15.29 5.58 4.20
C CYS A 31 -13.96 5.07 3.65
N ALA A 32 -12.92 5.02 4.49
CA ALA A 32 -11.69 4.34 4.11
C ALA A 32 -11.89 2.82 4.29
N ALA A 33 -11.95 2.06 3.19
CA ALA A 33 -11.95 0.61 3.29
C ALA A 33 -10.53 0.13 3.62
N LEU A 34 -10.40 -0.80 4.56
CA LEU A 34 -9.13 -1.45 4.84
C LEU A 34 -8.82 -2.46 3.73
N LYS A 35 -7.63 -2.40 3.16
CA LYS A 35 -7.17 -3.30 2.10
C LYS A 35 -5.81 -3.91 2.43
N PHE A 36 -5.53 -5.06 1.84
CA PHE A 36 -4.17 -5.59 1.71
C PHE A 36 -3.55 -5.14 0.40
N GLY A 37 -2.25 -4.89 0.41
CA GLY A 37 -1.48 -4.58 -0.79
C GLY A 37 0.00 -4.87 -0.65
N LYS A 38 0.70 -4.77 -1.77
CA LYS A 38 2.15 -4.93 -1.88
C LYS A 38 2.80 -3.60 -2.21
N VAL A 39 3.86 -3.26 -1.49
CA VAL A 39 4.65 -2.05 -1.75
C VAL A 39 5.48 -2.25 -3.00
N ILE A 40 5.29 -1.41 -4.00
CA ILE A 40 6.03 -1.48 -5.27
C ILE A 40 7.12 -0.40 -5.37
N LYS A 41 6.98 0.71 -4.63
CA LYS A 41 7.95 1.79 -4.62
C LYS A 41 7.83 2.62 -3.34
N ILE A 42 8.97 3.01 -2.78
CA ILE A 42 9.06 3.99 -1.69
C ILE A 42 10.01 5.07 -2.18
N GLU A 43 9.55 6.31 -2.15
CA GLU A 43 10.38 7.47 -2.47
C GLU A 43 9.98 8.68 -1.63
N LYS A 44 10.91 9.62 -1.48
CA LYS A 44 10.61 10.96 -1.00
C LYS A 44 10.49 11.89 -2.19
N VAL A 45 9.45 12.71 -2.22
CA VAL A 45 9.25 13.73 -3.24
C VAL A 45 9.09 15.09 -2.59
N SER A 46 9.57 16.13 -3.27
CA SER A 46 9.31 17.50 -2.87
C SER A 46 8.13 18.03 -3.65
N PRO A 47 7.04 18.45 -2.98
CA PRO A 47 5.86 18.94 -3.68
C PRO A 47 6.20 20.17 -4.53
N ASP A 48 5.46 20.38 -5.62
CA ASP A 48 5.73 21.49 -6.52
C ASP A 48 5.49 22.86 -5.90
N TRP A 49 4.59 22.94 -4.91
CA TRP A 49 4.28 24.16 -4.18
C TRP A 49 5.30 24.50 -3.09
N ASP A 50 6.13 23.55 -2.65
CA ASP A 50 7.17 23.79 -1.65
C ASP A 50 8.31 22.77 -1.77
N LYS A 51 9.38 23.19 -2.46
CA LYS A 51 10.58 22.35 -2.66
C LYS A 51 11.42 22.14 -1.40
N SER A 52 11.14 22.86 -0.30
CA SER A 52 11.84 22.66 0.97
C SER A 52 11.27 21.49 1.78
N LYS A 53 10.09 20.99 1.41
CA LYS A 53 9.46 19.83 2.05
C LYS A 53 9.82 18.54 1.35
N GLU A 54 9.83 17.46 2.12
CA GLU A 54 9.88 16.09 1.62
C GLU A 54 8.65 15.34 2.12
N GLU A 55 7.91 14.74 1.19
CA GLU A 55 6.75 13.90 1.48
C GLU A 55 7.03 12.47 1.05
N TRP A 56 6.55 11.51 1.84
CA TRP A 56 6.65 10.09 1.52
C TRP A 56 5.63 9.73 0.44
N HIS A 57 6.13 9.24 -0.69
CA HIS A 57 5.33 8.63 -1.74
C HIS A 57 5.53 7.11 -1.69
N ILE A 58 4.53 6.42 -1.15
CA ILE A 58 4.50 4.96 -1.10
C ILE A 58 3.52 4.48 -2.17
N ARG A 59 4.04 3.82 -3.19
CA ARG A 59 3.24 3.24 -4.27
C ARG A 59 2.94 1.79 -3.95
N VAL A 60 1.68 1.40 -4.13
CA VAL A 60 1.16 0.09 -3.77
C VAL A 60 0.29 -0.51 -4.87
N ILE A 61 0.25 -1.83 -4.94
CA ILE A 61 -0.80 -2.58 -5.64
C ILE A 61 -1.66 -3.22 -4.56
N GLY A 62 -2.96 -2.95 -4.58
CA GLY A 62 -3.92 -3.53 -3.64
C GLY A 62 -4.60 -4.78 -4.17
N VAL A 63 -5.44 -5.38 -3.34
CA VAL A 63 -6.45 -6.36 -3.75
C VAL A 63 -7.83 -5.72 -3.71
N GLU A 64 -8.61 -5.89 -4.77
CA GLU A 64 -10.04 -5.60 -4.76
C GLU A 64 -10.79 -6.85 -4.28
N ASP A 65 -11.40 -6.75 -3.10
CA ASP A 65 -12.12 -7.82 -2.42
C ASP A 65 -13.56 -7.43 -2.04
N TRP A 66 -14.03 -6.28 -2.53
CA TRP A 66 -15.39 -5.81 -2.34
C TRP A 66 -16.17 -5.86 -3.66
N GLN A 67 -17.10 -6.81 -3.78
CA GLN A 67 -18.14 -6.77 -4.81
C GLN A 67 -19.51 -7.10 -4.19
N PRO A 68 -20.58 -6.35 -4.55
CA PRO A 68 -21.92 -6.69 -4.13
C PRO A 68 -22.41 -7.98 -4.82
N GLY A 69 -22.64 -9.03 -4.03
CA GLY A 69 -23.75 -9.96 -4.22
C GLY A 69 -23.50 -11.32 -4.89
N TRP A 70 -22.39 -11.59 -5.59
CA TRP A 70 -22.32 -12.83 -6.39
C TRP A 70 -20.99 -13.60 -6.42
N ARG A 71 -19.86 -13.06 -5.94
CA ARG A 71 -18.58 -13.80 -5.88
C ARG A 71 -17.77 -13.45 -4.61
N PRO A 72 -18.08 -14.07 -3.46
CA PRO A 72 -17.35 -13.82 -2.21
C PRO A 72 -15.86 -14.19 -2.29
N ASP A 73 -15.46 -15.00 -3.27
CA ASP A 73 -14.07 -15.45 -3.48
C ASP A 73 -13.36 -14.75 -4.64
N TYR A 74 -13.97 -13.73 -5.25
CA TYR A 74 -13.31 -12.98 -6.32
C TYR A 74 -12.31 -11.99 -5.74
N LEU A 75 -11.03 -12.23 -6.03
CA LEU A 75 -9.92 -11.37 -5.68
C LEU A 75 -9.17 -10.98 -6.95
N GLU A 76 -8.96 -9.68 -7.15
CA GLU A 76 -8.17 -9.17 -8.27
C GLU A 76 -7.18 -8.09 -7.81
N LYS A 77 -6.11 -7.89 -8.59
CA LYS A 77 -5.19 -6.77 -8.35
C LYS A 77 -5.89 -5.44 -8.65
N SER A 78 -5.82 -4.52 -7.70
CA SER A 78 -6.10 -3.11 -7.97
C SER A 78 -5.09 -2.53 -8.95
N LYS A 79 -5.45 -1.43 -9.62
CA LYS A 79 -4.45 -0.59 -10.31
C LYS A 79 -3.44 -0.04 -9.29
N PRO A 80 -2.15 0.10 -9.65
CA PRO A 80 -1.17 0.74 -8.78
C PRO A 80 -1.59 2.15 -8.38
N GLY A 81 -1.54 2.45 -7.08
CA GLY A 81 -1.86 3.77 -6.52
C GLY A 81 -0.79 4.28 -5.58
N THR A 82 -0.79 5.57 -5.30
CA THR A 82 0.05 6.19 -4.27
C THR A 82 -0.78 6.43 -3.02
N LEU A 83 -0.26 6.07 -1.87
CA LEU A 83 -0.93 6.31 -0.58
C LEU A 83 -0.91 7.80 -0.24
N MET A 84 -2.09 8.35 0.03
CA MET A 84 -2.25 9.74 0.48
C MET A 84 -1.93 9.93 1.97
N TYR A 85 -2.09 8.87 2.78
CA TYR A 85 -1.89 8.89 4.22
C TYR A 85 -0.94 7.75 4.62
N PRO A 86 0.37 7.90 4.37
CA PRO A 86 1.35 6.86 4.63
C PRO A 86 1.47 6.51 6.12
N ASP A 87 1.06 7.42 7.02
CA ASP A 87 0.98 7.20 8.47
C ASP A 87 -0.13 6.20 8.88
N ARG A 88 -1.00 5.78 7.95
CA ARG A 88 -2.12 4.85 8.18
C ARG A 88 -1.88 3.48 7.55
N ILE A 89 -0.66 2.96 7.67
CA ILE A 89 -0.29 1.63 7.21
C ILE A 89 0.22 0.76 8.36
N LEU A 90 0.08 -0.55 8.19
CA LEU A 90 0.69 -1.58 9.04
C LEU A 90 1.39 -2.61 8.15
N LEU A 91 2.60 -3.01 8.50
CA LEU A 91 3.31 -4.14 7.90
C LEU A 91 2.51 -5.41 8.15
N ALA A 92 2.27 -6.19 7.08
CA ALA A 92 1.34 -7.32 7.10
C ALA A 92 1.98 -8.66 6.73
N ASN A 93 3.31 -8.72 6.59
CA ASN A 93 4.02 -9.93 6.17
C ASN A 93 3.67 -11.18 7.01
N ASP A 94 3.38 -11.01 8.30
CA ASP A 94 3.11 -12.11 9.23
C ASP A 94 1.63 -12.52 9.31
N PHE A 95 0.71 -11.73 8.76
CA PHE A 95 -0.74 -11.96 8.92
C PHE A 95 -1.58 -11.79 7.65
N ILE A 96 -0.98 -11.40 6.52
CA ILE A 96 -1.69 -11.38 5.24
C ILE A 96 -2.21 -12.78 4.91
N PRO A 97 -3.51 -12.97 4.58
CA PRO A 97 -4.02 -14.29 4.22
C PRO A 97 -3.45 -14.77 2.87
N GLU A 98 -3.15 -16.06 2.75
CA GLU A 98 -2.44 -16.63 1.59
C GLU A 98 -3.11 -16.28 0.24
N LYS A 99 -4.44 -16.34 0.16
CA LYS A 99 -5.19 -15.99 -1.06
C LYS A 99 -4.94 -14.56 -1.57
N TYR A 100 -4.69 -13.61 -0.66
CA TYR A 100 -4.36 -12.22 -1.03
C TYR A 100 -2.90 -12.12 -1.49
N LYS A 101 -2.02 -12.87 -0.83
CA LYS A 101 -0.60 -12.94 -1.17
C LYS A 101 -0.40 -13.50 -2.58
N GLU A 102 -1.04 -14.62 -2.90
CA GLU A 102 -1.04 -15.23 -4.24
C GLU A 102 -1.45 -14.21 -5.30
N VAL A 103 -2.59 -13.53 -5.09
CA VAL A 103 -3.08 -12.49 -6.01
C VAL A 103 -2.07 -11.37 -6.19
N LEU A 104 -1.35 -10.95 -5.15
CA LEU A 104 -0.37 -9.87 -5.23
C LEU A 104 0.97 -10.31 -5.87
N GLU A 105 1.29 -11.61 -5.84
CA GLU A 105 2.53 -12.17 -6.38
C GLU A 105 2.44 -12.58 -7.86
N CYS A 106 1.26 -12.94 -8.37
CA CYS A 106 1.03 -13.30 -9.79
C CYS A 106 1.24 -12.14 -10.78
#